data_AF-A0A1V3IN54-F1
#
_entry.id   AF-A0A1V3IN54-F1
#
_cell.length_a   1.000
_cell.length_b   1.000
_cell.length_c   1.000
_cell.angle_alpha   90.00
_cell.angle_beta   90.00
_cell.angle_gamma   90.00
#
_symmetry.space_group_name_H-M   'P 1'
#
loop_
_entity.id
_entity.type
_entity.pdbx_description
1 polymer ?
#
loop_
_entity_poly.entity_id
_entity_poly.type
_entity_poly.pdbx_seq_one_letter_code
_entity_poly.pdbx_strand_id
1 'polypeptide(L)' 'MIYRIEYTYPQQEAIGSFHSVEAVSEKVAMYKAQAFISEQLYYYFDQDVDFKIKSIELVK' A
#
# COMPACT_ATOMS: atom_id res chain seq x y z
N MET A 1 -13.43 -0.28 -10.12
CA MET A 1 -13.39 -1.23 -8.98
C MET A 1 -12.51 -0.64 -7.91
N ILE A 2 -12.91 -0.72 -6.64
CA ILE A 2 -12.12 -0.17 -5.53
C ILE A 2 -11.45 -1.31 -4.79
N TYR A 3 -10.13 -1.26 -4.71
CA TYR A 3 -9.32 -2.24 -3.99
C TYR A 3 -8.82 -1.61 -2.69
N ARG A 4 -8.90 -2.35 -1.59
CA ARG A 4 -8.26 -2.01 -0.31
C ARG A 4 -7.02 -2.88 -0.16
N ILE A 5 -5.89 -2.24 0.05
CA ILE A 5 -4.58 -2.85 0.22
C ILE A 5 -4.17 -2.68 1.68
N GLU A 6 -3.86 -3.79 2.34
CA GLU A 6 -3.17 -3.78 3.63
C GLU A 6 -1.67 -3.91 3.41
N TYR A 7 -0.87 -3.10 4.10
CA TYR A 7 0.58 -3.14 4.02
C TYR A 7 1.23 -2.89 5.37
N THR A 8 2.49 -3.30 5.48
CA THR A 8 3.33 -3.04 6.65
C THR A 8 4.76 -2.71 6.29
N TYR A 9 5.48 -2.03 7.19
CA TYR A 9 6.89 -1.66 7.05
C TYR A 9 7.63 -1.80 8.40
N PRO A 10 8.97 -1.94 8.42
CA PRO A 10 9.76 -2.27 9.62
C PRO A 10 9.57 -1.34 10.82
N GLN A 11 9.34 -0.05 10.58
CA GLN A 11 9.21 0.99 11.61
C GLN A 11 7.79 1.07 12.21
N GLN A 12 6.89 0.16 11.84
CA GLN A 12 5.49 0.16 12.27
C GLN A 12 5.29 -0.71 13.53
N GLU A 13 4.75 -0.12 14.60
CA GLU A 13 4.80 -0.77 15.93
C GLU A 13 3.74 -1.84 16.23
N ALA A 14 2.69 -2.05 15.42
CA ALA A 14 1.79 -3.22 15.57
C ALA A 14 0.64 -3.29 14.54
N ILE A 15 0.12 -2.15 14.09
CA ILE A 15 -1.14 -2.08 13.33
C ILE A 15 -0.79 -1.92 11.86
N GLY A 16 -1.27 -2.83 10.99
CA GLY A 16 -1.13 -2.69 9.53
C GLY A 16 -1.74 -1.40 8.99
N SER A 17 -1.16 -0.85 7.93
CA SER A 17 -1.69 0.35 7.27
C SER A 17 -2.57 -0.04 6.09
N PHE A 18 -3.56 0.79 5.77
CA PHE A 18 -4.48 0.53 4.67
C PHE A 18 -4.41 1.66 3.64
N HIS A 19 -4.50 1.29 2.36
CA HIS A 19 -4.66 2.21 1.24
C HIS A 19 -5.76 1.72 0.32
N SER A 20 -6.66 2.61 -0.10
CA SER A 20 -7.72 2.30 -1.05
C SER A 20 -7.40 2.94 -2.40
N VAL A 21 -7.51 2.16 -3.48
CA VAL A 21 -7.20 2.64 -4.83
C VAL A 21 -8.24 2.15 -5.83
N GLU A 22 -8.59 3.02 -6.77
CA GLU A 22 -9.42 2.65 -7.91
C GLU A 22 -8.57 2.08 -9.06
N ALA A 23 -8.96 0.92 -9.56
CA ALA A 23 -8.30 0.26 -10.68
C ALA A 23 -9.25 -0.57 -11.54
N VAL A 24 -8.79 -0.87 -12.75
CA VAL A 24 -9.47 -1.74 -13.72
C VAL A 24 -9.16 -3.22 -13.52
N SER A 25 -8.17 -3.55 -12.68
CA SER A 25 -7.83 -4.92 -12.29
C SER A 25 -7.00 -4.91 -11.01
N GLU A 26 -6.91 -6.06 -10.35
CA GLU A 26 -6.11 -6.25 -9.13
C GLU A 26 -4.63 -5.95 -9.36
N LYS A 27 -4.06 -6.40 -10.49
CA LYS A 27 -2.66 -6.15 -10.85
C LYS A 27 -2.37 -4.65 -11.01
N VAL A 28 -3.30 -3.90 -11.60
CA VAL A 28 -3.18 -2.43 -11.71
C VAL A 28 -3.31 -1.77 -10.33
N ALA A 29 -4.19 -2.26 -9.46
CA ALA A 29 -4.30 -1.78 -8.09
C ALA A 29 -3.00 -2.01 -7.30
N MET A 30 -2.37 -3.17 -7.44
CA MET A 30 -1.08 -3.46 -6.79
C MET A 30 0.01 -2.47 -7.20
N TYR A 31 0.20 -2.23 -8.51
CA TYR A 31 1.23 -1.28 -8.95
C TYR A 31 0.96 0.15 -8.50
N LYS A 32 -0.30 0.60 -8.55
CA LYS A 32 -0.68 1.93 -8.06
C LYS A 32 -0.43 2.05 -6.55
N ALA A 33 -0.84 1.05 -5.77
CA ALA A 33 -0.62 1.02 -4.34
C ALA A 33 0.88 1.02 -4.01
N GLN A 34 1.70 0.23 -4.72
CA GLN A 34 3.14 0.21 -4.51
C GLN A 34 3.78 1.57 -4.73
N ALA A 35 3.46 2.25 -5.85
CA ALA A 35 3.99 3.58 -6.14
C ALA A 35 3.60 4.59 -5.06
N PHE A 36 2.31 4.63 -4.70
CA PHE A 36 1.79 5.54 -3.68
C PHE A 36 2.42 5.28 -2.30
N ILE A 37 2.46 4.02 -1.85
CA ILE A 37 3.00 3.67 -0.53
C ILE A 37 4.50 3.99 -0.47
N SER A 38 5.26 3.69 -1.52
CA SER A 38 6.69 4.04 -1.60
C SER A 38 6.90 5.53 -1.43
N GLU A 39 6.13 6.34 -2.16
CA GLU A 39 6.20 7.81 -2.09
C GLU A 39 5.87 8.31 -0.68
N GLN A 40 4.79 7.82 -0.07
CA GLN A 40 4.39 8.24 1.28
C GLN A 40 5.45 7.90 2.34
N LEU A 41 6.02 6.69 2.27
CA LEU A 41 7.05 6.28 3.22
C LEU A 41 8.35 7.06 3.02
N TYR A 42 8.74 7.33 1.77
CA TYR A 42 9.89 8.17 1.47
C TYR A 42 9.73 9.58 2.05
N TYR A 43 8.58 10.22 1.84
CA TYR A 43 8.32 11.55 2.42
C TYR A 43 8.30 11.55 3.95
N TYR A 44 7.84 10.47 4.58
CA TYR A 44 7.75 10.40 6.03
C TYR A 44 9.10 10.13 6.70
N PHE A 45 9.93 9.28 6.10
CA PHE A 45 11.19 8.81 6.70
C PHE A 45 12.45 9.40 6.07
N ASP A 46 12.31 10.17 4.98
CA ASP A 46 13.40 10.75 4.17
C ASP A 46 14.42 9.71 3.69
N GLN A 47 13.94 8.48 3.43
CA GLN A 47 14.74 7.37 2.94
C GLN A 47 13.83 6.30 2.31
N ASP A 48 14.43 5.43 1.51
CA ASP A 48 13.72 4.26 0.98
C ASP A 48 13.38 3.30 2.12
N VAL A 49 12.08 2.98 2.24
CA VAL A 49 11.58 2.05 3.26
C VAL A 49 10.98 0.84 2.57
N ASP A 50 11.55 -0.32 2.84
CA ASP A 50 10.96 -1.59 2.43
C ASP A 50 9.60 -1.79 3.10
N PHE A 51 8.56 -2.01 2.29
CA PHE A 51 7.24 -2.39 2.78
C PHE A 51 6.76 -3.68 2.13
N LYS A 52 5.79 -4.34 2.78
CA LYS A 52 5.19 -5.59 2.32
C LYS A 52 3.68 -5.42 2.25
N ILE A 53 3.12 -5.70 1.08
CA ILE A 53 1.67 -5.87 0.93
C ILE A 53 1.27 -7.19 1.61
N LYS A 54 0.25 -7.12 2.47
CA LYS A 54 -0.29 -8.25 3.23
C LYS A 54 -1.52 -8.85 2.56
N SER A 55 -2.43 -8.01 2.11
CA SER A 55 -3.67 -8.42 1.47
C SER A 55 -4.14 -7.35 0.48
N ILE A 56 -4.91 -7.79 -0.50
CA ILE A 56 -5.64 -6.93 -1.43
C ILE A 56 -7.07 -7.47 -1.56
N GLU A 57 -8.04 -6.61 -1.29
CA GLU A 57 -9.45 -6.99 -1.25
C GLU A 57 -10.27 -6.05 -2.15
N LEU A 58 -11.13 -6.62 -3.00
CA LEU A 58 -12.11 -5.86 -3.76
C LEU A 58 -13.24 -5.44 -2.80
N VAL A 59 -13.39 -4.14 -2.57
CA VAL A 59 -14.35 -3.59 -1.60
C VAL A 59 -15.73 -3.34 -2.24
N LYS A 60 -15.77 -3.23 -3.58
CA LYS A 60 -16.97 -3.12 -4.42
C LYS A 60 -16.64 -3.29 -5.91
#